data_AF-Q21WA2-F1
#
_entry.id   AF-Q21WA2-F1
#
_cell.length_a   1.000
_cell.length_b   1.000
_cell.length_c   1.000
_cell.angle_alpha   90.00
_cell.angle_beta   90.00
_cell.angle_gamma   90.00
#
_symmetry.space_group_name_H-M   'P 1'
#
loop_
_entity.id
_entity.type
_entity.pdbx_description
1 polymer ?
#
loop_
_entity_poly.entity_id
_entity_poly.type
_entity_poly.pdbx_seq_one_letter_code
_entity_poly.pdbx_strand_id
1 'polypeptide(L)'
;MSMVCNTLACFAIADAFDHSEINEVPQYQKEFPMTTTLYQRLGGADGIARLVDDIIATHLANPLVKTRFEKITDMAHIKKLSCEFLTTGSGGPQTYTGQGMLAAHKGMNISEQEFLVVVDDIFVALNKNGIDEDSKKDVLAILYSLKDQIIRV
;
A
#
# COMPACT_ATOMS: atom_id res chain seq x y z
N MET A 1 16.62 -42.99 22.87
CA MET A 1 17.46 -41.87 23.32
C MET A 1 16.56 -40.97 24.15
N SER A 2 16.56 -41.21 25.46
CA SER A 2 15.86 -40.40 26.46
C SER A 2 16.76 -39.23 26.80
N MET A 3 16.23 -38.00 26.83
CA MET A 3 16.88 -36.94 27.60
C MET A 3 15.86 -36.36 28.57
N VAL A 4 16.19 -36.73 29.80
CA VAL A 4 15.44 -36.64 31.03
C VAL A 4 15.36 -35.18 31.47
N CYS A 5 14.15 -34.80 31.84
CA CYS A 5 13.83 -33.76 32.81
C CYS A 5 14.77 -33.88 34.03
N ASN A 6 15.43 -32.79 34.43
CA ASN A 6 16.15 -32.74 35.70
C ASN A 6 15.35 -31.88 36.70
N THR A 7 14.82 -32.57 37.69
CA THR A 7 14.07 -32.08 38.84
C THR A 7 15.03 -31.61 39.94
N LEU A 8 14.47 -30.97 40.99
CA LEU A 8 15.01 -30.58 42.30
C LEU A 8 15.28 -29.07 42.36
N ALA A 9 14.62 -28.24 43.16
CA ALA A 9 13.78 -28.42 44.35
C ALA A 9 12.80 -27.21 44.38
N CYS A 10 11.59 -27.24 44.92
CA CYS A 10 11.24 -27.62 46.27
C CYS A 10 9.77 -28.08 46.34
N PHE A 11 9.56 -29.27 46.89
CA PHE A 11 8.37 -29.56 47.68
C PHE A 11 8.51 -28.79 48.99
N ALA A 12 7.77 -27.69 49.16
CA ALA A 12 7.37 -27.18 50.46
C ALA A 12 6.24 -26.17 50.21
N ILE A 13 5.18 -26.28 51.01
CA ILE A 13 3.95 -25.44 51.05
C ILE A 13 2.89 -25.73 49.98
N ALA A 14 2.40 -26.99 49.99
CA ALA A 14 0.95 -27.13 50.05
C ALA A 14 0.48 -26.58 51.42
N ASP A 15 -0.65 -25.86 51.43
CA ASP A 15 -1.25 -25.14 52.57
C ASP A 15 -0.72 -23.74 52.87
N ALA A 16 -1.05 -22.79 51.98
CA ALA A 16 -1.40 -21.39 52.34
C ALA A 16 -1.74 -20.58 51.07
N PHE A 17 -2.86 -20.85 50.42
CA PHE A 17 -3.48 -19.84 49.55
C PHE A 17 -4.97 -19.80 49.87
N ASP A 18 -5.33 -18.76 50.61
CA ASP A 18 -6.72 -18.34 50.80
C ASP A 18 -7.32 -18.04 49.43
N HIS A 19 -8.47 -18.66 49.12
CA HIS A 19 -9.17 -18.50 47.84
C HIS A 19 -9.81 -17.11 47.65
N SER A 20 -9.44 -16.11 48.45
CA SER A 20 -10.04 -14.77 48.46
C SER A 20 -9.29 -13.72 47.61
N GLU A 21 -8.09 -13.98 47.09
CA GLU A 21 -7.30 -13.02 46.28
C GLU A 21 -7.12 -13.41 44.80
N ILE A 22 -8.19 -13.89 44.15
CA ILE A 22 -8.24 -14.00 42.68
C ILE A 22 -8.74 -12.69 42.04
N ASN A 23 -8.17 -11.55 42.39
CA ASN A 23 -8.44 -10.29 41.70
C ASN A 23 -7.14 -9.49 41.59
N GLU A 24 -6.39 -9.74 40.52
CA GLU A 24 -5.65 -8.73 39.72
C GLU A 24 -4.56 -9.43 38.89
N VAL A 25 -4.90 -9.78 37.64
CA VAL A 25 -3.90 -10.04 36.60
C VAL A 25 -3.51 -8.67 36.03
N PRO A 26 -2.24 -8.23 36.12
CA PRO A 26 -1.83 -6.96 35.49
C PRO A 26 -1.97 -7.11 33.98
N GLN A 27 -2.99 -6.47 33.41
CA GLN A 27 -3.20 -6.39 31.98
C GLN A 27 -2.08 -5.53 31.38
N TYR A 28 -0.99 -6.16 30.92
CA TYR A 28 -0.05 -5.49 30.04
C TYR A 28 -0.69 -5.35 28.65
N GLN A 29 -1.56 -4.35 28.51
CA GLN A 29 -2.04 -3.89 27.21
C GLN A 29 -0.90 -3.13 26.54
N LYS A 30 -0.08 -3.87 25.79
CA LYS A 30 0.73 -3.25 24.75
C LYS A 30 -0.24 -2.80 23.66
N GLU A 31 -0.67 -1.54 23.70
CA GLU A 31 -1.29 -0.90 22.55
C GLU A 31 -0.27 -0.96 21.41
N PHE A 32 -0.45 -1.90 20.48
CA PHE A 32 0.22 -1.85 19.20
C PHE A 32 -0.41 -0.67 18.47
N PRO A 33 0.34 0.40 18.14
CA PRO A 33 -0.22 1.50 17.39
C PRO A 33 -0.81 0.91 16.11
N MET A 34 -2.11 1.12 15.90
CA MET A 34 -2.77 0.78 14.64
C MET A 34 -2.01 1.52 13.55
N THR A 35 -1.14 0.82 12.82
CA THR A 35 -0.37 1.41 11.72
C THR A 35 -1.38 1.95 10.73
N THR A 36 -1.43 3.28 10.58
CA THR A 36 -2.32 3.93 9.64
C THR A 36 -2.05 3.36 8.24
N THR A 37 -3.12 3.04 7.51
CA THR A 37 -2.98 2.47 6.17
C THR A 37 -2.30 3.47 5.24
N LEU A 38 -1.67 3.00 4.17
CA LEU A 38 -1.14 3.92 3.15
C LEU A 38 -2.26 4.81 2.60
N TYR A 39 -3.47 4.28 2.45
CA TYR A 39 -4.66 5.04 2.06
C TYR A 39 -4.90 6.26 2.96
N GLN A 40 -4.83 6.08 4.28
CA GLN A 40 -4.98 7.18 5.24
C GLN A 40 -3.84 8.18 5.12
N ARG A 41 -2.60 7.72 4.95
CA ARG A 41 -1.43 8.60 4.76
C ARG A 41 -1.46 9.37 3.44
N LEU A 42 -2.08 8.82 2.40
CA LEU A 42 -2.36 9.50 1.13
C LEU A 42 -3.54 10.49 1.20
N GLY A 43 -4.15 10.68 2.38
CA GLY A 43 -5.25 11.62 2.58
C GLY A 43 -6.64 11.07 2.25
N GLY A 44 -6.78 9.74 2.25
CA GLY A 44 -8.05 9.06 1.98
C GLY A 44 -8.57 9.32 0.56
N ALA A 45 -9.90 9.28 0.38
CA ALA A 45 -10.53 9.41 -0.93
C ALA A 45 -10.22 10.75 -1.60
N ASP A 46 -10.31 11.86 -0.85
CA ASP A 46 -10.08 13.20 -1.40
C ASP A 46 -8.60 13.44 -1.74
N GLY A 47 -7.69 12.90 -0.91
CA GLY A 47 -6.25 12.96 -1.18
C GLY A 47 -5.87 12.17 -2.43
N ILE A 48 -6.41 10.95 -2.58
CA ILE A 48 -6.20 10.14 -3.78
C ILE A 48 -6.80 10.82 -5.02
N ALA A 49 -8.00 11.40 -4.94
CA ALA A 49 -8.60 12.09 -6.08
C ALA A 49 -7.72 13.24 -6.59
N ARG A 50 -7.20 14.08 -5.68
CA ARG A 50 -6.25 15.15 -6.03
C ARG A 50 -4.95 14.59 -6.60
N LEU A 51 -4.41 13.55 -5.99
CA LEU A 51 -3.18 12.91 -6.45
C LEU A 51 -3.34 12.36 -7.87
N VAL A 52 -4.46 11.70 -8.19
CA VAL A 52 -4.75 11.18 -9.53
C VAL A 52 -4.88 12.31 -10.56
N ASP A 53 -5.54 13.41 -10.20
CA ASP A 53 -5.62 14.58 -11.07
C ASP A 53 -4.22 15.11 -11.42
N ASP A 54 -3.34 15.19 -10.43
CA ASP A 54 -1.96 15.65 -10.62
C ASP A 54 -1.09 14.65 -11.39
N ILE A 55 -1.26 13.34 -11.18
CA ILE A 55 -0.57 12.29 -11.96
C ILE A 55 -0.93 12.41 -13.44
N ILE A 56 -2.23 12.47 -13.76
CA ILE A 56 -2.69 12.57 -15.15
C ILE A 56 -2.23 13.88 -15.79
N ALA A 57 -2.27 15.00 -15.06
CA ALA A 57 -1.75 16.27 -15.55
C ALA A 57 -0.24 16.19 -15.86
N THR A 58 0.55 15.54 -14.99
CA THR A 58 1.99 15.36 -15.19
C THR A 58 2.27 14.51 -16.44
N HIS A 59 1.58 13.38 -16.61
CA HIS A 59 1.72 12.52 -17.80
C HIS A 59 1.37 13.26 -19.10
N LEU A 60 0.31 14.08 -19.09
CA LEU A 60 -0.10 14.85 -20.27
C LEU A 60 0.85 16.01 -20.59
N ALA A 61 1.68 16.43 -19.64
CA ALA A 61 2.72 17.45 -19.85
C ALA A 61 4.06 16.84 -20.28
N ASN A 62 4.30 15.54 -20.05
CA ASN A 62 5.58 14.89 -20.32
C ASN A 62 5.67 14.35 -21.76
N PRO A 63 6.55 14.90 -22.63
CA PRO A 63 6.61 14.50 -24.04
C PRO A 63 7.02 13.04 -24.29
N LEU A 64 7.65 12.37 -23.33
CA LEU A 64 8.05 10.96 -23.46
C LEU A 64 6.87 10.00 -23.34
N VAL A 65 5.81 10.37 -22.62
CA VAL A 65 4.68 9.48 -22.31
C VAL A 65 3.31 10.06 -22.70
N LYS A 66 3.21 11.37 -22.93
CA LYS A 66 1.98 12.09 -23.30
C LYS A 66 1.18 11.41 -24.41
N THR A 67 1.86 10.87 -25.43
CA THR A 67 1.20 10.20 -26.57
C THR A 67 0.39 8.96 -26.18
N ARG A 68 0.68 8.35 -25.01
CA ARG A 68 -0.09 7.24 -24.43
C ARG A 68 -1.41 7.70 -23.81
N PHE A 69 -1.47 8.96 -23.34
CA PHE A 69 -2.60 9.49 -22.57
C PHE A 69 -3.47 10.49 -23.34
N GLU A 70 -2.89 11.25 -24.28
CA GLU A 70 -3.56 12.39 -24.93
C GLU A 70 -4.74 11.98 -25.84
N LYS A 71 -4.80 10.72 -26.26
CA LYS A 71 -5.87 10.18 -27.12
C LYS A 71 -6.98 9.47 -26.35
N ILE A 72 -6.90 9.45 -25.01
CA ILE A 72 -7.93 8.86 -24.17
C ILE A 72 -9.21 9.71 -24.32
N THR A 73 -10.27 9.09 -24.83
CA THR A 73 -11.56 9.75 -25.09
C THR A 73 -12.39 9.92 -23.83
N ASP A 74 -12.28 8.98 -22.89
CA ASP A 74 -12.99 9.01 -21.60
C ASP A 74 -12.00 9.15 -20.44
N MET A 75 -11.46 10.36 -20.30
CA MET A 75 -10.50 10.68 -19.23
C MET A 75 -11.15 10.58 -17.84
N ALA A 76 -12.45 10.81 -17.73
CA ALA A 76 -13.18 10.69 -16.46
C ALA A 76 -13.19 9.23 -15.98
N HIS A 77 -13.42 8.27 -16.90
CA HIS A 77 -13.35 6.86 -16.59
C HIS A 77 -11.94 6.43 -16.16
N ILE A 78 -10.89 6.88 -16.85
CA ILE A 78 -9.51 6.58 -16.47
C ILE A 78 -9.17 7.12 -15.09
N LYS A 79 -9.53 8.37 -14.78
CA LYS A 79 -9.34 8.94 -13.44
C LYS A 79 -10.08 8.14 -12.38
N LYS A 80 -11.33 7.74 -12.63
CA LYS A 80 -12.10 6.86 -11.72
C LYS A 80 -11.36 5.55 -11.45
N LEU A 81 -10.92 4.85 -12.50
CA LEU A 81 -10.18 3.60 -12.36
C LEU A 81 -8.85 3.79 -11.61
N SER A 82 -8.13 4.89 -11.86
CA SER A 82 -6.89 5.21 -11.15
C SER A 82 -7.14 5.49 -9.66
N CYS A 83 -8.23 6.19 -9.31
CA CYS A 83 -8.62 6.39 -7.91
C CYS A 83 -8.95 5.07 -7.21
N GLU A 84 -9.74 4.21 -7.86
CA GLU A 84 -10.05 2.89 -7.32
C GLU A 84 -8.79 2.04 -7.16
N PHE A 85 -7.90 2.06 -8.16
CA PHE A 85 -6.65 1.32 -8.15
C PHE A 85 -5.75 1.73 -6.97
N LEU A 86 -5.51 3.04 -6.80
CA LEU A 86 -4.71 3.55 -5.68
C LEU A 86 -5.39 3.30 -4.34
N THR A 87 -6.73 3.43 -4.28
CA THR A 87 -7.48 3.16 -3.04
C THR A 87 -7.32 1.70 -2.63
N THR A 88 -7.57 0.76 -3.53
CA THR A 88 -7.40 -0.68 -3.24
C THR A 88 -5.95 -1.02 -2.91
N GLY A 89 -4.99 -0.57 -3.73
CA GLY A 89 -3.57 -0.89 -3.56
C GLY A 89 -2.96 -0.32 -2.27
N SER A 90 -3.51 0.78 -1.75
CA SER A 90 -3.05 1.42 -0.51
C SER A 90 -3.77 0.94 0.76
N GLY A 91 -4.63 -0.09 0.64
CA GLY A 91 -5.39 -0.65 1.77
C GLY A 91 -6.63 0.14 2.15
N GLY A 92 -7.21 0.88 1.20
CA GLY A 92 -8.47 1.59 1.35
C GLY A 92 -9.68 0.67 1.15
N PRO A 93 -10.90 1.17 1.44
CA PRO A 93 -12.11 0.35 1.51
C PRO A 93 -12.73 0.01 0.15
N GLN A 94 -12.34 0.69 -0.92
CA GLN A 94 -12.90 0.47 -2.25
C GLN A 94 -12.20 -0.67 -2.98
N THR A 95 -12.94 -1.32 -3.86
CA THR A 95 -12.43 -2.37 -4.75
C THR A 95 -12.19 -1.82 -6.14
N TYR A 96 -11.05 -2.17 -6.73
CA TYR A 96 -10.72 -1.87 -8.11
C TYR A 96 -11.60 -2.66 -9.07
N THR A 97 -12.31 -1.95 -9.95
CA THR A 97 -13.28 -2.54 -10.90
C THR A 97 -12.77 -2.64 -12.34
N GLY A 98 -11.53 -2.22 -12.59
CA GLY A 98 -10.93 -2.25 -13.92
C GLY A 98 -10.31 -3.61 -14.28
N GLN A 99 -9.67 -3.64 -15.45
CA GLN A 99 -8.94 -4.82 -15.91
C GLN A 99 -7.68 -5.06 -15.07
N GLY A 100 -7.32 -6.32 -14.85
CA GLY A 100 -6.01 -6.64 -14.25
C GLY A 100 -4.86 -6.01 -15.04
N MET A 101 -3.75 -5.66 -14.37
CA MET A 101 -2.67 -4.88 -14.97
C MET A 101 -2.12 -5.49 -16.27
N LEU A 102 -1.95 -6.82 -16.32
CA LEU A 102 -1.55 -7.50 -17.55
C LEU A 102 -2.54 -7.25 -18.70
N ALA A 103 -3.83 -7.45 -18.46
CA ALA A 103 -4.85 -7.28 -19.49
C ALA A 103 -4.96 -5.81 -19.94
N ALA A 104 -4.83 -4.86 -19.01
CA ALA A 104 -4.90 -3.44 -19.29
C ALA A 104 -3.73 -2.94 -20.16
N HIS A 105 -2.54 -3.52 -20.02
CA HIS A 105 -1.31 -3.06 -20.69
C HIS A 105 -0.84 -3.95 -21.85
N LYS A 106 -1.47 -5.11 -22.03
CA LYS A 106 -1.12 -6.08 -23.09
C LYS A 106 -1.16 -5.47 -24.48
N GLY A 107 -0.09 -5.69 -25.25
CA GLY A 107 0.05 -5.23 -26.63
C GLY A 107 0.41 -3.76 -26.78
N MET A 108 0.61 -3.02 -25.68
CA MET A 108 1.04 -1.62 -25.74
C MET A 108 2.54 -1.45 -26.02
N ASN A 109 3.31 -2.54 -25.86
CA ASN A 109 4.77 -2.57 -25.98
C ASN A 109 5.44 -1.44 -25.18
N ILE A 110 5.04 -1.29 -23.91
CA ILE A 110 5.61 -0.31 -22.99
C ILE A 110 7.05 -0.70 -22.71
N SER A 111 7.96 0.24 -22.96
CA SER A 111 9.38 0.09 -22.66
C SER A 111 9.71 0.31 -21.19
N GLU A 112 10.88 -0.16 -20.79
CA GLU A 112 11.47 0.07 -19.48
C GLU A 112 11.63 1.57 -19.21
N GLN A 113 12.03 2.34 -20.23
CA GLN A 113 12.16 3.79 -20.14
C GLN A 113 10.80 4.46 -19.89
N GLU A 114 9.76 4.08 -20.64
CA GLU A 114 8.41 4.64 -20.44
C GLU A 114 7.87 4.32 -19.04
N PHE A 115 8.10 3.10 -18.53
CA PHE A 115 7.71 2.73 -17.17
C PHE A 115 8.41 3.61 -16.12
N LEU A 116 9.73 3.77 -16.22
CA LEU A 116 10.50 4.62 -15.30
C LEU A 116 10.03 6.08 -15.34
N VAL A 117 9.78 6.62 -16.53
CA VAL A 117 9.26 7.99 -16.69
C VAL A 117 7.87 8.14 -16.05
N VAL A 118 6.98 7.17 -16.21
CA VAL A 118 5.66 7.19 -15.53
C VAL A 118 5.83 7.14 -14.00
N VAL A 119 6.76 6.34 -13.49
CA VAL A 119 7.06 6.31 -12.05
C VAL A 119 7.58 7.67 -11.57
N ASP A 120 8.50 8.30 -12.31
CA ASP A 120 9.02 9.63 -11.98
C ASP A 120 7.91 10.69 -11.98
N ASP A 121 7.03 10.68 -12.98
CA ASP A 121 5.85 11.56 -13.03
C ASP A 121 4.93 11.38 -11.82
N ILE A 122 4.73 10.14 -11.35
CA ILE A 122 3.96 9.86 -10.13
C ILE A 122 4.66 10.48 -8.91
N PHE A 123 5.99 10.40 -8.83
CA PHE A 123 6.77 11.02 -7.76
C PHE A 123 6.70 12.54 -7.78
N VAL A 124 6.66 13.17 -8.96
CA VAL A 124 6.39 14.61 -9.10
C VAL A 124 5.02 14.96 -8.48
N ALA A 125 3.98 14.18 -8.77
CA ALA A 125 2.66 14.40 -8.19
C ALA A 125 2.62 14.15 -6.67
N LEU A 126 3.29 13.11 -6.16
CA LEU A 126 3.42 12.85 -4.72
C LEU A 126 4.12 14.00 -3.99
N ASN A 127 5.20 14.54 -4.58
CA ASN A 127 5.93 15.69 -4.05
C ASN A 127 5.04 16.93 -4.01
N LYS A 128 4.31 17.20 -5.09
CA LYS A 128 3.36 18.33 -5.18
C LYS A 128 2.27 18.26 -4.11
N ASN A 129 1.84 17.05 -3.75
CA ASN A 129 0.81 16.81 -2.73
C ASN A 129 1.37 16.74 -1.30
N GLY A 130 2.67 16.96 -1.10
CA GLY A 130 3.29 16.97 0.23
C GLY A 130 3.30 15.61 0.92
N ILE A 131 3.27 14.51 0.16
CA ILE A 131 3.31 13.15 0.71
C ILE A 131 4.69 12.90 1.35
N ASP A 132 4.71 12.22 2.49
CA ASP A 132 5.93 11.90 3.22
C ASP A 132 6.77 10.80 2.53
N GLU A 133 8.06 10.72 2.88
CA GLU A 133 9.00 9.81 2.23
C GLU A 133 8.68 8.32 2.45
N ASP A 134 8.11 7.95 3.59
CA ASP A 134 7.77 6.54 3.84
C ASP A 134 6.55 6.14 3.02
N SER A 135 5.55 7.01 2.92
CA SER A 135 4.41 6.79 2.01
C SER A 135 4.84 6.72 0.54
N LYS A 136 5.82 7.54 0.10
CA LYS A 136 6.38 7.46 -1.26
C LYS A 136 7.06 6.11 -1.51
N LYS A 137 7.84 5.59 -0.56
CA LYS A 137 8.48 4.27 -0.67
C LYS A 137 7.46 3.16 -0.79
N ASP A 138 6.36 3.24 -0.05
CA ASP A 138 5.30 2.23 -0.13
C ASP A 138 4.56 2.29 -1.47
N VAL A 139 4.29 3.49 -2.00
CA VAL A 139 3.75 3.66 -3.36
C VAL A 139 4.72 3.07 -4.40
N LEU A 140 6.01 3.34 -4.27
CA LEU A 140 7.04 2.78 -5.15
C LEU A 140 7.05 1.25 -5.14
N ALA A 141 6.97 0.65 -3.94
CA ALA A 141 6.94 -0.80 -3.80
C ALA A 141 5.72 -1.42 -4.51
N ILE A 142 4.55 -0.78 -4.38
CA ILE A 142 3.34 -1.20 -5.11
C ILE A 142 3.56 -1.10 -6.63
N LEU A 143 4.06 0.02 -7.14
CA LEU A 143 4.29 0.21 -8.59
C LEU A 143 5.28 -0.83 -9.14
N TYR A 144 6.38 -1.08 -8.44
CA TYR A 144 7.39 -2.05 -8.87
C TYR A 144 6.91 -3.51 -8.79
N SER A 145 5.95 -3.82 -7.91
CA SER A 145 5.33 -5.16 -7.87
C SER A 145 4.53 -5.50 -9.15
N LEU A 146 4.19 -4.49 -9.95
CA LEU A 146 3.36 -4.64 -11.16
C LEU A 146 4.18 -4.59 -12.45
N LYS A 147 5.48 -4.29 -12.37
CA LYS A 147 6.34 -4.02 -13.52
C LYS A 147 6.29 -5.13 -14.58
N ASP A 148 6.28 -6.39 -14.15
CA ASP A 148 6.30 -7.57 -15.04
C ASP A 148 4.95 -7.80 -15.74
N GLN A 149 3.90 -7.10 -15.30
CA GLN A 149 2.57 -7.10 -15.92
C GLN A 149 2.36 -5.88 -16.85
N ILE A 150 3.37 -5.02 -17.02
CA ILE A 150 3.25 -3.74 -17.74
C ILE A 150 4.32 -3.63 -18.81
N ILE A 151 5.56 -3.97 -18.48
CA ILE A 151 6.71 -3.84 -19.38
C ILE A 151 6.72 -5.00 -20.36
N ARG A 152 6.71 -4.70 -21.67
CA ARG A 152 6.80 -5.68 -22.77
C ARG A 152 5.76 -6.82 -22.76
N VAL A 153 4.53 -6.54 -22.30
CA VAL A 153 3.43 -7.51 -22.28
C VAL A 153 2.43 -7.36 -23.42
#